data_AF-A0A846R606-F1
#
_entry.id   AF-A0A846R606-F1
#
_cell.length_a   1.000
_cell.length_b   1.000
_cell.length_c   1.000
_cell.angle_alpha   90.00
_cell.angle_beta   90.00
_cell.angle_gamma   90.00
#
_symmetry.space_group_name_H-M   'P 1'
#
loop_
_entity.id
_entity.type
_entity.pdbx_description
1 polymer ?
#
loop_
_entity_poly.entity_id
_entity_poly.type
_entity_poly.pdbx_seq_one_letter_code
_entity_poly.pdbx_strand_id
1 'polypeptide(L)'
;MRKNIVYLIVILILSFTGCNSRTDKAHELKKMAVVISTLNNPWFVVLGESAVERAKELGYEATIFDSQNNTSKEAEHFENLIAAGYDAILFNPTDSEGSVSNVKRAKQANLPTFCMDREINSLDVATSQITSDNFSGCVALGEYFVRKLNKKGKYVELLGLVGDNNTWNRSKGFHSVVDYFPELEMVAQQSADFDRSKAMEVLESVMQSNPDIDAVFCGNDAMAMGAYQALIAAGKADSVMVFGFDGAKDVMDAIKDKKIVATAMQSPRQMAFTAAEMADEFLKGKRDFSKKTPLQVKVVTQENIDEFGAYGSDN
;
A
#
# COMPACT_ATOMS: atom_id res chain seq x y z
N MET A 1 -46.52 -52.76 75.34
CA MET A 1 -47.66 -51.81 75.27
C MET A 1 -47.17 -50.58 74.50
N ARG A 2 -47.60 -50.37 73.24
CA ARG A 2 -48.51 -49.28 72.80
C ARG A 2 -47.97 -47.88 73.21
N LYS A 3 -47.65 -46.92 72.33
CA LYS A 3 -48.34 -46.45 71.10
C LYS A 3 -47.39 -45.60 70.23
N ASN A 4 -47.63 -45.63 68.93
CA ASN A 4 -47.20 -44.65 67.92
C ASN A 4 -47.83 -43.26 68.18
N ILE A 5 -47.10 -42.17 67.92
CA ILE A 5 -47.67 -40.95 67.29
C ILE A 5 -46.62 -40.39 66.31
N VAL A 6 -47.08 -40.24 65.07
CA VAL A 6 -46.44 -39.63 63.91
C VAL A 6 -46.50 -38.12 64.06
N TYR A 7 -45.40 -37.40 63.80
CA TYR A 7 -45.47 -36.00 63.36
C TYR A 7 -44.61 -35.78 62.12
N LEU A 8 -45.26 -35.08 61.19
CA LEU A 8 -44.96 -34.83 59.79
C LEU A 8 -44.14 -33.52 59.67
N ILE A 9 -43.06 -33.56 58.87
CA ILE A 9 -42.60 -32.58 57.84
C ILE A 9 -42.83 -31.08 58.18
N VAL A 10 -41.83 -30.19 58.17
CA VAL A 10 -41.20 -29.57 56.98
C VAL A 10 -39.79 -29.09 57.36
N ILE A 11 -38.76 -29.64 56.71
CA ILE A 11 -37.42 -29.03 56.67
C ILE A 11 -37.42 -28.05 55.50
N LEU A 12 -37.38 -26.76 55.83
CA LEU A 12 -37.23 -25.68 54.85
C LEU A 12 -35.77 -25.67 54.38
N ILE A 13 -35.46 -26.42 53.31
CA ILE A 13 -34.20 -26.29 52.59
C ILE A 13 -34.28 -24.97 51.83
N LEU A 14 -33.62 -23.93 52.36
CA LEU A 14 -33.30 -22.72 51.60
C LEU A 14 -32.27 -23.10 50.54
N SER A 15 -32.75 -23.47 49.36
CA SER A 15 -31.97 -23.56 48.15
C SER A 15 -31.48 -22.15 47.82
N PHE A 16 -30.21 -21.85 48.13
CA PHE A 16 -29.49 -20.76 47.47
C PHE A 16 -29.34 -21.13 46.00
N THR A 17 -30.35 -20.84 45.18
CA THR A 17 -30.20 -20.71 43.74
C THR A 17 -29.31 -19.52 43.49
N GLY A 18 -28.00 -19.76 43.48
CA GLY A 18 -27.04 -18.86 42.88
C GLY A 18 -27.43 -18.69 41.41
N CYS A 19 -28.00 -17.53 41.09
CA CYS A 19 -28.04 -17.04 39.72
C CYS A 19 -26.58 -16.94 39.26
N ASN A 20 -26.07 -18.01 38.66
CA ASN A 20 -24.90 -17.95 37.82
C ASN A 20 -25.32 -17.23 36.55
N SER A 21 -25.45 -15.91 36.64
CA SER A 21 -25.44 -15.06 35.46
C SER A 21 -24.06 -15.26 34.85
N ARG A 22 -23.96 -16.22 33.92
CA ARG A 22 -23.06 -16.10 32.78
C ARG A 22 -23.42 -14.76 32.16
N THR A 23 -22.76 -13.72 32.65
CA THR A 23 -22.43 -12.58 31.85
C THR A 23 -21.60 -13.18 30.74
N ASP A 24 -22.25 -13.51 29.63
CA ASP A 24 -21.59 -13.49 28.34
C ASP A 24 -20.96 -12.09 28.29
N LYS A 25 -19.69 -12.00 28.69
CA LYS A 25 -18.87 -10.85 28.35
C LYS A 25 -19.05 -10.77 26.84
N ALA A 26 -19.75 -9.73 26.37
CA ALA A 26 -19.76 -9.41 24.97
C ALA A 26 -18.31 -9.56 24.52
N HIS A 27 -18.06 -10.49 23.61
CA HIS A 27 -16.71 -10.82 23.18
C HIS A 27 -16.23 -9.53 22.49
N GLU A 28 -15.49 -8.69 23.22
CA GLU A 28 -15.01 -7.43 22.67
C GLU A 28 -14.22 -7.80 21.43
N LEU A 29 -14.64 -7.25 20.29
CA LEU A 29 -14.04 -7.58 19.02
C LEU A 29 -12.57 -7.18 19.09
N LYS A 30 -11.70 -8.08 18.63
CA LYS A 30 -10.29 -7.77 18.49
C LYS A 30 -10.11 -6.59 17.53
N LYS A 31 -9.10 -5.77 17.76
CA LYS A 31 -8.89 -4.49 17.07
C LYS A 31 -7.67 -4.56 16.16
N MET A 32 -7.85 -4.26 14.88
CA MET A 32 -6.76 -4.07 13.91
C MET A 32 -6.62 -2.58 13.58
N ALA A 33 -5.41 -2.06 13.68
CA ALA A 33 -5.11 -0.71 13.23
C ALA A 33 -4.69 -0.74 11.76
N VAL A 34 -5.18 0.21 10.96
CA VAL A 34 -4.72 0.43 9.59
C VAL A 34 -3.97 1.76 9.56
N VAL A 35 -2.65 1.72 9.70
CA VAL A 35 -1.81 2.93 9.72
C VAL A 35 -1.31 3.18 8.30
N ILE A 36 -1.69 4.30 7.70
CA ILE A 36 -1.36 4.67 6.32
C ILE A 36 -0.44 5.88 6.32
N SER A 37 0.51 5.91 5.39
CA SER A 37 1.47 7.01 5.27
C SER A 37 0.78 8.34 4.97
N THR A 38 -0.12 8.38 4.00
CA THR A 38 -0.94 9.57 3.67
C THR A 38 -2.24 9.18 3.00
N LEU A 39 -3.32 9.93 3.24
CA LEU A 39 -4.58 9.80 2.49
C LEU A 39 -4.74 10.82 1.35
N ASN A 40 -3.70 11.62 1.07
CA ASN A 40 -3.74 12.60 -0.02
C ASN A 40 -3.63 11.99 -1.42
N ASN A 41 -3.22 10.72 -1.54
CA ASN A 41 -3.17 9.99 -2.79
C ASN A 41 -4.30 8.94 -2.84
N PRO A 42 -5.17 8.93 -3.87
CA PRO A 42 -6.26 7.97 -4.00
C PRO A 42 -5.84 6.50 -3.93
N TRP A 43 -4.61 6.17 -4.34
CA TRP A 43 -4.07 4.81 -4.25
C TRP A 43 -4.01 4.33 -2.79
N PHE A 44 -3.53 5.18 -1.88
CA PHE A 44 -3.46 4.86 -0.44
C PHE A 44 -4.82 4.83 0.24
N VAL A 45 -5.80 5.60 -0.28
CA VAL A 45 -7.20 5.49 0.16
C VAL A 45 -7.74 4.10 -0.14
N VAL A 46 -7.55 3.61 -1.37
CA VAL A 46 -7.96 2.24 -1.75
C VAL A 46 -7.28 1.18 -0.90
N LEU A 47 -5.96 1.31 -0.65
CA LEU A 47 -5.23 0.40 0.22
C LEU A 47 -5.81 0.37 1.64
N GLY A 48 -6.00 1.54 2.26
CA GLY A 48 -6.50 1.65 3.63
C GLY A 48 -7.94 1.17 3.79
N GLU A 49 -8.83 1.58 2.87
CA GLU A 49 -10.24 1.16 2.90
C GLU A 49 -10.38 -0.35 2.66
N SER A 50 -9.62 -0.92 1.74
CA SER A 50 -9.60 -2.37 1.50
C SER A 50 -9.09 -3.15 2.71
N ALA A 51 -8.13 -2.59 3.45
CA ALA A 51 -7.61 -3.24 4.67
C ALA A 51 -8.66 -3.24 5.78
N VAL A 52 -9.40 -2.14 5.94
CA VAL A 52 -10.55 -2.07 6.86
C VAL A 52 -11.67 -2.99 6.44
N GLU A 53 -12.02 -3.02 5.15
CA GLU A 53 -13.02 -3.93 4.58
C GLU A 53 -12.70 -5.36 4.96
N ARG A 54 -11.49 -5.83 4.65
CA ARG A 54 -11.11 -7.23 4.93
C ARG A 54 -11.04 -7.54 6.43
N ALA A 55 -10.49 -6.63 7.23
CA ALA A 55 -10.43 -6.84 8.68
C ALA A 55 -11.84 -6.98 9.28
N LYS A 56 -12.82 -6.18 8.83
CA LYS A 56 -14.21 -6.30 9.26
C LYS A 56 -14.87 -7.59 8.82
N GLU A 57 -14.65 -8.03 7.58
CA GLU A 57 -15.14 -9.34 7.10
C GLU A 57 -14.59 -10.52 7.92
N LEU A 58 -13.36 -10.39 8.42
CA LEU A 58 -12.70 -11.40 9.26
C LEU A 58 -13.14 -11.32 10.75
N GLY A 59 -14.01 -10.38 11.11
CA GLY A 59 -14.59 -10.26 12.45
C GLY A 59 -13.82 -9.35 13.41
N TYR A 60 -13.05 -8.38 12.89
CA TYR A 60 -12.30 -7.41 13.70
C TYR A 60 -12.92 -6.00 13.63
N GLU A 61 -12.73 -5.22 14.70
CA GLU A 61 -12.85 -3.77 14.61
C GLU A 61 -11.63 -3.22 13.89
N ALA A 62 -11.82 -2.28 12.94
CA ALA A 62 -10.72 -1.71 12.18
C ALA A 62 -10.90 -0.21 11.93
N THR A 63 -9.82 0.55 12.15
CA THR A 63 -9.78 2.01 12.05
C THR A 63 -8.54 2.44 11.26
N ILE A 64 -8.71 3.41 10.37
CA ILE A 64 -7.61 4.03 9.61
C ILE A 64 -6.98 5.15 10.44
N PHE A 65 -5.66 5.20 10.45
CA PHE A 65 -4.83 6.24 11.04
C PHE A 65 -3.95 6.84 9.95
N ASP A 66 -4.14 8.12 9.64
CA ASP A 66 -3.37 8.85 8.64
C ASP A 66 -2.14 9.50 9.27
N SER A 67 -0.95 9.15 8.77
CA SER A 67 0.33 9.71 9.25
C SER A 67 0.71 11.01 8.53
N GLN A 68 0.03 11.38 7.44
CA GLN A 68 0.27 12.61 6.67
C GLN A 68 1.72 12.78 6.20
N ASN A 69 2.37 11.67 5.82
CA ASN A 69 3.79 11.55 5.53
C ASN A 69 4.70 12.13 6.64
N ASN A 70 4.26 12.08 7.89
CA ASN A 70 4.98 12.60 9.04
C ASN A 70 5.37 11.46 10.01
N THR A 71 6.67 11.20 10.12
CA THR A 71 7.22 10.12 10.95
C THR A 71 6.95 10.30 12.44
N SER A 72 6.81 11.55 12.92
CA SER A 72 6.42 11.83 14.31
C SER A 72 4.96 11.48 14.58
N LYS A 73 4.05 11.77 13.65
CA LYS A 73 2.64 11.35 13.75
C LYS A 73 2.50 9.83 13.67
N GLU A 74 3.26 9.19 12.79
CA GLU A 74 3.32 7.73 12.74
C GLU A 74 3.78 7.14 14.08
N ALA A 75 4.82 7.71 14.70
CA ALA A 75 5.30 7.28 16.01
C ALA A 75 4.22 7.43 17.10
N GLU A 76 3.48 8.55 17.10
CA GLU A 76 2.34 8.79 18.00
C GLU A 76 1.23 7.75 17.81
N HIS A 77 0.89 7.40 16.57
CA HIS A 77 -0.07 6.32 16.28
C HIS A 77 0.40 5.01 16.92
N PHE A 78 1.65 4.60 16.70
CA PHE A 78 2.17 3.36 17.28
C PHE A 78 2.12 3.36 18.82
N GLU A 79 2.48 4.46 19.48
CA GLU A 79 2.40 4.59 20.94
C GLU A 79 0.95 4.46 21.45
N ASN A 80 0.02 5.14 20.80
CA ASN A 80 -1.39 5.10 21.15
C ASN A 80 -2.00 3.72 20.92
N LEU A 81 -1.65 3.03 19.84
CA LEU A 81 -2.14 1.69 19.52
C LEU A 81 -1.66 0.64 20.54
N ILE A 82 -0.40 0.75 20.97
CA ILE A 82 0.15 -0.09 22.05
C ILE A 82 -0.60 0.18 23.36
N ALA A 83 -0.79 1.44 23.73
CA ALA A 83 -1.49 1.82 24.96
C ALA A 83 -2.97 1.42 24.95
N ALA A 84 -3.63 1.50 23.80
CA ALA A 84 -5.03 1.14 23.60
C ALA A 84 -5.27 -0.38 23.46
N GLY A 85 -4.22 -1.19 23.43
CA GLY A 85 -4.32 -2.65 23.39
C GLY A 85 -4.87 -3.19 22.07
N TYR A 86 -4.43 -2.65 20.94
CA TYR A 86 -4.73 -3.23 19.63
C TYR A 86 -4.10 -4.63 19.48
N ASP A 87 -4.69 -5.47 18.62
CA ASP A 87 -4.26 -6.85 18.40
C ASP A 87 -3.29 -7.00 17.23
N ALA A 88 -3.40 -6.15 16.20
CA ALA A 88 -2.47 -6.13 15.06
C ALA A 88 -2.42 -4.75 14.39
N ILE A 89 -1.34 -4.48 13.65
CA ILE A 89 -1.19 -3.29 12.81
C ILE A 89 -0.99 -3.73 11.36
N LEU A 90 -1.87 -3.27 10.47
CA LEU A 90 -1.68 -3.24 9.02
C LEU A 90 -1.07 -1.89 8.68
N PHE A 91 0.13 -1.87 8.10
CA PHE A 91 0.99 -0.69 8.13
C PHE A 91 1.52 -0.33 6.74
N ASN A 92 1.28 0.87 6.26
CA ASN A 92 1.98 1.46 5.13
C ASN A 92 2.98 2.52 5.65
N PRO A 93 4.29 2.21 5.71
CA PRO A 93 5.32 3.07 6.30
C PRO A 93 5.46 4.47 5.68
N THR A 94 5.76 5.45 6.51
CA THR A 94 6.12 6.80 6.08
C THR A 94 7.55 6.87 5.55
N ASP A 95 8.49 6.15 6.16
CA ASP A 95 9.91 6.17 5.79
C ASP A 95 10.57 4.81 6.03
N SER A 96 11.39 4.35 5.08
CA SER A 96 11.95 2.98 5.14
C SER A 96 12.92 2.76 6.31
N GLU A 97 13.60 3.79 6.80
CA GLU A 97 14.52 3.70 7.95
C GLU A 97 13.85 4.14 9.25
N GLY A 98 13.19 5.31 9.23
CA GLY A 98 12.55 5.93 10.39
C GLY A 98 11.47 5.05 11.01
N SER A 99 10.70 4.34 10.19
CA SER A 99 9.61 3.48 10.64
C SER A 99 10.08 2.17 11.29
N VAL A 100 11.35 1.76 11.12
CA VAL A 100 11.89 0.54 11.76
C VAL A 100 11.76 0.59 13.28
N SER A 101 12.01 1.77 13.87
CA SER A 101 11.92 1.97 15.31
C SER A 101 10.49 1.81 15.85
N ASN A 102 9.48 2.26 15.09
CA ASN A 102 8.06 2.13 15.42
C ASN A 102 7.65 0.66 15.46
N VAL A 103 7.98 -0.09 14.40
CA VAL A 103 7.67 -1.52 14.31
C VAL A 103 8.39 -2.35 15.37
N LYS A 104 9.64 -1.99 15.69
CA LYS A 104 10.39 -2.63 16.78
C LYS A 104 9.70 -2.46 18.13
N ARG A 105 9.18 -1.26 18.44
CA ARG A 105 8.43 -0.98 19.67
C ARG A 105 7.13 -1.78 19.74
N ALA A 106 6.36 -1.83 18.66
CA ALA A 106 5.16 -2.67 18.58
C ALA A 106 5.47 -4.16 18.82
N LYS A 107 6.51 -4.69 18.16
CA LYS A 107 6.96 -6.08 18.37
C LYS A 107 7.32 -6.37 19.83
N GLN A 108 8.04 -5.47 20.50
CA GLN A 108 8.40 -5.61 21.93
C GLN A 108 7.17 -5.62 22.85
N ALA A 109 6.10 -4.94 22.46
CA ALA A 109 4.80 -4.96 23.14
C ALA A 109 3.91 -6.16 22.74
N ASN A 110 4.41 -7.11 21.95
CA ASN A 110 3.66 -8.23 21.36
C ASN A 110 2.53 -7.81 20.42
N LEU A 111 2.65 -6.63 19.79
CA LEU A 111 1.73 -6.13 18.76
C LEU A 111 2.32 -6.44 17.36
N PRO A 112 1.85 -7.48 16.66
CA PRO A 112 2.37 -7.84 15.35
C PRO A 112 2.06 -6.77 14.29
N THR A 113 3.01 -6.52 13.40
CA THR A 113 2.88 -5.54 12.32
C THR A 113 3.08 -6.22 10.96
N PHE A 114 2.18 -5.94 10.03
CA PHE A 114 2.20 -6.40 8.64
C PHE A 114 2.34 -5.20 7.74
N CYS A 115 3.51 -5.04 7.12
CA CYS A 115 3.74 -3.91 6.22
C CYS A 115 3.01 -4.15 4.89
N MET A 116 2.49 -3.09 4.30
CA MET A 116 1.77 -3.05 3.03
C MET A 116 2.39 -1.97 2.16
N ASP A 117 2.61 -2.32 0.89
CA ASP A 117 3.13 -1.48 -0.18
C ASP A 117 4.58 -1.05 0.00
N ARG A 118 4.83 -0.21 1.00
CA ARG A 118 6.16 0.27 1.36
C ARG A 118 6.79 -0.67 2.37
N GLU A 119 8.09 -0.84 2.21
CA GLU A 119 8.89 -1.64 3.13
C GLU A 119 9.53 -0.77 4.22
N ILE A 120 9.99 -1.43 5.26
CA ILE A 120 11.00 -0.93 6.18
C ILE A 120 12.31 -1.71 5.95
N ASN A 121 13.45 -1.08 6.21
CA ASN A 121 14.79 -1.66 6.00
C ASN A 121 15.17 -2.63 7.14
N SER A 122 14.26 -3.53 7.48
CA SER A 122 14.46 -4.62 8.42
C SER A 122 13.50 -5.78 8.15
N LEU A 123 14.04 -6.99 7.96
CA LEU A 123 13.25 -8.22 7.82
C LEU A 123 12.89 -8.86 9.17
N ASP A 124 13.43 -8.35 10.27
CA ASP A 124 13.34 -8.99 11.58
C ASP A 124 12.23 -8.42 12.47
N VAL A 125 11.81 -7.17 12.24
CA VAL A 125 10.88 -6.49 13.14
C VAL A 125 9.41 -6.64 12.72
N ALA A 126 9.11 -6.54 11.43
CA ALA A 126 7.76 -6.84 10.92
C ALA A 126 7.50 -8.35 10.89
N THR A 127 6.24 -8.76 11.03
CA THR A 127 5.84 -10.15 10.86
C THR A 127 6.00 -10.57 9.40
N SER A 128 5.52 -9.71 8.49
CA SER A 128 5.64 -9.83 7.03
C SER A 128 5.60 -8.43 6.40
N GLN A 129 6.16 -8.31 5.20
CA GLN A 129 6.07 -7.13 4.35
C GLN A 129 5.46 -7.53 3.00
N ILE A 130 4.21 -7.13 2.76
CA ILE A 130 3.46 -7.40 1.54
C ILE A 130 3.68 -6.22 0.59
N THR A 131 4.26 -6.48 -0.56
CA THR A 131 4.75 -5.45 -1.49
C THR A 131 4.30 -5.77 -2.90
N SER A 132 4.42 -4.83 -3.82
CA SER A 132 4.44 -5.16 -5.25
C SER A 132 5.85 -5.61 -5.65
N ASP A 133 5.97 -6.47 -6.67
CA ASP A 133 7.24 -6.75 -7.34
C ASP A 133 7.66 -5.57 -8.23
N ASN A 134 8.04 -4.48 -7.56
CA ASN A 134 8.35 -3.19 -8.17
C ASN A 134 9.50 -3.28 -9.18
N PHE A 135 10.54 -4.05 -8.86
CA PHE A 135 11.70 -4.19 -9.74
C PHE A 135 11.30 -4.89 -11.04
N SER A 136 10.72 -6.09 -10.96
CA SER A 136 10.32 -6.84 -12.16
C SER A 136 9.24 -6.12 -12.96
N GLY A 137 8.32 -5.42 -12.28
CA GLY A 137 7.32 -4.57 -12.93
C GLY A 137 7.96 -3.46 -13.77
N CYS A 138 8.99 -2.80 -13.24
CA CYS A 138 9.73 -1.76 -13.97
C CYS A 138 10.73 -2.29 -15.00
N VAL A 139 11.21 -3.53 -14.87
CA VAL A 139 11.90 -4.22 -15.98
C VAL A 139 10.93 -4.34 -17.15
N ALA A 140 9.75 -4.92 -16.94
CA ALA A 140 8.75 -5.12 -18.01
C ALA A 140 8.28 -3.78 -18.61
N LEU A 141 8.05 -2.76 -17.79
CA LEU A 141 7.69 -1.43 -18.26
C LEU A 141 8.85 -0.76 -19.02
N GLY A 142 10.08 -0.92 -18.56
CA GLY A 142 11.30 -0.43 -19.23
C GLY A 142 11.50 -1.07 -20.60
N GLU A 143 11.25 -2.36 -20.75
CA GLU A 143 11.30 -3.03 -22.05
C GLU A 143 10.25 -2.45 -23.02
N TYR A 144 9.04 -2.15 -22.52
CA TYR A 144 8.00 -1.51 -23.32
C TYR A 144 8.35 -0.06 -23.69
N PHE A 145 8.93 0.69 -22.75
CA PHE A 145 9.45 2.04 -22.95
C PHE A 145 10.48 2.08 -24.09
N VAL A 146 11.51 1.23 -24.03
CA VAL A 146 12.54 1.09 -25.07
C VAL A 146 11.92 0.78 -26.42
N ARG A 147 10.95 -0.13 -26.47
CA ARG A 147 10.26 -0.48 -27.73
C ARG A 147 9.52 0.71 -28.32
N LYS A 148 8.78 1.48 -27.51
CA LYS A 148 7.99 2.63 -28.00
C LYS A 148 8.86 3.78 -28.50
N LEU A 149 10.02 3.98 -27.88
CA LEU A 149 11.01 4.95 -28.34
C LEU A 149 11.92 4.43 -29.48
N ASN A 150 11.71 3.19 -29.94
CA ASN A 150 12.59 2.56 -30.92
C ASN A 150 14.07 2.63 -30.52
N LYS A 151 14.36 2.45 -29.22
CA LYS A 151 15.70 2.40 -28.61
C LYS A 151 16.49 3.71 -28.66
N LYS A 152 15.85 4.85 -28.94
CA LYS A 152 16.52 6.16 -29.02
C LYS A 152 15.63 7.30 -28.55
N GLY A 153 16.23 8.39 -28.08
CA GLY A 153 15.51 9.60 -27.68
C GLY A 153 15.92 10.10 -26.30
N LYS A 154 15.50 11.33 -26.00
CA LYS A 154 15.76 11.99 -24.72
C LYS A 154 14.61 11.75 -23.76
N TYR A 155 14.91 11.44 -22.51
CA TYR A 155 13.87 11.23 -21.52
C TYR A 155 14.18 11.81 -20.16
N VAL A 156 13.10 12.04 -19.40
CA VAL A 156 13.12 12.49 -18.01
C VAL A 156 12.61 11.37 -17.13
N GLU A 157 13.24 11.15 -15.99
CA GLU A 157 12.69 10.30 -14.92
C GLU A 157 12.20 11.17 -13.76
N LEU A 158 10.94 10.99 -13.38
CA LEU A 158 10.36 11.56 -12.16
C LEU A 158 10.32 10.50 -11.06
N LEU A 159 11.18 10.67 -10.06
CA LEU A 159 11.28 9.82 -8.88
C LEU A 159 10.17 10.15 -7.87
N GLY A 160 9.81 9.16 -7.06
CA GLY A 160 8.95 9.36 -5.90
C GLY A 160 9.70 9.85 -4.67
N LEU A 161 9.15 9.58 -3.48
CA LEU A 161 9.79 9.93 -2.21
C LEU A 161 11.14 9.21 -2.05
N VAL A 162 12.22 9.97 -1.85
CA VAL A 162 13.58 9.43 -1.72
C VAL A 162 13.75 8.45 -0.54
N GLY A 163 12.98 8.62 0.53
CA GLY A 163 12.96 7.73 1.70
C GLY A 163 12.15 6.44 1.50
N ASP A 164 11.45 6.29 0.37
CA ASP A 164 10.67 5.11 0.01
C ASP A 164 11.52 4.13 -0.83
N ASN A 165 11.60 2.88 -0.39
CA ASN A 165 12.24 1.79 -1.13
C ASN A 165 11.60 1.54 -2.50
N ASN A 166 10.30 1.77 -2.65
CA ASN A 166 9.59 1.60 -3.92
C ASN A 166 10.16 2.51 -5.02
N THR A 167 10.51 3.76 -4.69
CA THR A 167 11.15 4.69 -5.63
C THR A 167 12.40 4.09 -6.24
N TRP A 168 13.28 3.55 -5.42
CA TRP A 168 14.55 3.00 -5.88
C TRP A 168 14.41 1.63 -6.54
N ASN A 169 13.48 0.78 -6.08
CA ASN A 169 13.20 -0.50 -6.74
C ASN A 169 12.66 -0.29 -8.16
N ARG A 170 11.75 0.68 -8.35
CA ARG A 170 11.20 1.04 -9.67
C ARG A 170 12.28 1.61 -10.58
N SER A 171 13.04 2.60 -10.11
CA SER A 171 14.13 3.22 -10.87
C SER A 171 15.20 2.20 -11.26
N LYS A 172 15.65 1.35 -10.33
CA LYS A 172 16.61 0.27 -10.64
C LYS A 172 16.08 -0.74 -11.65
N GLY A 173 14.79 -1.12 -11.54
CA GLY A 173 14.16 -2.02 -12.51
C GLY A 173 14.16 -1.41 -13.92
N PHE A 174 13.77 -0.14 -14.02
CA PHE A 174 13.79 0.61 -15.27
C PHE A 174 15.20 0.73 -15.87
N HIS A 175 16.17 1.18 -15.08
CA HIS A 175 17.58 1.34 -15.48
C HIS A 175 18.28 0.02 -15.79
N SER A 176 17.85 -1.10 -15.20
CA SER A 176 18.34 -2.42 -15.60
C SER A 176 17.95 -2.81 -17.05
N VAL A 177 17.15 -2.00 -17.73
CA VAL A 177 16.78 -2.18 -19.14
C VAL A 177 17.26 -1.01 -20.00
N VAL A 178 16.90 0.23 -19.66
CA VAL A 178 17.16 1.38 -20.55
C VAL A 178 18.64 1.68 -20.73
N ASP A 179 19.48 1.41 -19.73
CA ASP A 179 20.92 1.70 -19.78
C ASP A 179 21.69 0.84 -20.79
N TYR A 180 21.07 -0.22 -21.32
CA TYR A 180 21.64 -1.03 -22.41
C TYR A 180 21.54 -0.34 -23.79
N PHE A 181 20.84 0.80 -23.90
CA PHE A 181 20.58 1.49 -25.15
C PHE A 181 21.20 2.89 -25.13
N PRO A 182 22.44 3.07 -25.64
CA PRO A 182 23.17 4.34 -25.52
C PRO A 182 22.57 5.51 -26.30
N GLU A 183 21.62 5.26 -27.21
CA GLU A 183 20.85 6.30 -27.90
C GLU A 183 19.63 6.78 -27.10
N LEU A 184 19.31 6.12 -25.97
CA LEU A 184 18.40 6.65 -24.97
C LEU A 184 19.20 7.50 -23.99
N GLU A 185 18.91 8.80 -23.95
CA GLU A 185 19.62 9.76 -23.12
C GLU A 185 18.71 10.25 -21.99
N MET A 186 19.05 9.93 -20.75
CA MET A 186 18.40 10.52 -19.59
C MET A 186 18.90 11.95 -19.40
N VAL A 187 18.08 12.95 -19.72
CA VAL A 187 18.46 14.36 -19.62
C VAL A 187 18.19 14.97 -18.24
N ALA A 188 17.30 14.35 -17.45
CA ALA A 188 17.06 14.73 -16.07
C ALA A 188 16.46 13.56 -15.25
N GLN A 189 16.82 13.53 -13.97
CA GLN A 189 16.20 12.67 -12.96
C GLN A 189 15.91 13.54 -11.73
N GLN A 190 14.65 13.70 -11.34
CA GLN A 190 14.26 14.54 -10.21
C GLN A 190 13.11 13.94 -9.41
N SER A 191 13.12 14.16 -8.09
CA SER A 191 12.02 13.76 -7.21
C SER A 191 10.82 14.67 -7.35
N ALA A 192 9.66 14.09 -7.60
CA ALA A 192 8.36 14.70 -7.50
C ALA A 192 7.50 14.10 -6.37
N ASP A 193 8.12 13.34 -5.45
CA ASP A 193 7.55 12.93 -4.16
C ASP A 193 6.23 12.11 -4.25
N PHE A 194 6.00 11.44 -5.38
CA PHE A 194 4.72 10.79 -5.70
C PHE A 194 3.52 11.76 -5.72
N ASP A 195 3.78 13.06 -5.84
CA ASP A 195 2.80 14.12 -5.82
C ASP A 195 2.52 14.65 -7.23
N ARG A 196 1.24 14.81 -7.54
CA ARG A 196 0.78 15.24 -8.87
C ARG A 196 1.17 16.68 -9.18
N SER A 197 0.95 17.60 -8.26
CA SER A 197 1.25 19.02 -8.47
C SER A 197 2.75 19.25 -8.56
N LYS A 198 3.53 18.60 -7.68
CA LYS A 198 4.98 18.66 -7.73
C LYS A 198 5.54 18.09 -9.03
N ALA A 199 4.97 17.00 -9.56
CA ALA A 199 5.41 16.45 -10.85
C ALA A 199 5.19 17.42 -12.02
N MET A 200 4.07 18.16 -12.00
CA MET A 200 3.81 19.21 -12.98
C MET A 200 4.89 20.30 -12.89
N GLU A 201 5.12 20.86 -11.70
CA GLU A 201 6.13 21.91 -11.47
C GLU A 201 7.55 21.46 -11.85
N VAL A 202 7.94 20.24 -11.47
CA VAL A 202 9.26 19.66 -11.76
C VAL A 202 9.43 19.50 -13.27
N LEU A 203 8.44 18.94 -13.98
CA LEU A 203 8.58 18.75 -15.42
C LEU A 203 8.57 20.08 -16.19
N GLU A 204 7.74 21.05 -15.79
CA GLU A 204 7.77 22.40 -16.35
C GLU A 204 9.16 23.02 -16.26
N SER A 205 9.79 22.91 -15.09
CA SER A 205 11.16 23.39 -14.85
C SER A 205 12.19 22.66 -15.70
N VAL A 206 12.13 21.32 -15.75
CA VAL A 206 13.04 20.48 -16.55
C VAL A 206 12.95 20.82 -18.04
N MET A 207 11.74 21.04 -18.57
CA MET A 207 11.53 21.38 -19.99
C MET A 207 12.09 22.74 -20.40
N GLN A 208 12.36 23.67 -19.45
CA GLN A 208 13.02 24.94 -19.78
C GLN A 208 14.45 24.74 -20.29
N SER A 209 15.16 23.74 -19.76
CA SER A 209 16.52 23.39 -20.16
C SER A 209 16.58 22.21 -21.13
N ASN A 210 15.51 21.41 -21.21
CA ASN A 210 15.40 20.24 -22.06
C ASN A 210 14.09 20.27 -22.88
N PRO A 211 13.93 21.22 -23.81
CA PRO A 211 12.68 21.37 -24.56
C PRO A 211 12.44 20.24 -25.58
N ASP A 212 13.44 19.42 -25.88
CA ASP A 212 13.42 18.38 -26.92
C ASP A 212 13.34 16.94 -26.35
N ILE A 213 12.73 16.78 -25.17
CA ILE A 213 12.45 15.45 -24.61
C ILE A 213 11.42 14.70 -25.46
N ASP A 214 11.57 13.37 -25.54
CA ASP A 214 10.69 12.44 -26.24
C ASP A 214 9.80 11.66 -25.27
N ALA A 215 10.22 11.48 -24.02
CA ALA A 215 9.45 10.75 -23.02
C ALA A 215 9.68 11.19 -21.57
N VAL A 216 8.70 10.86 -20.72
CA VAL A 216 8.78 10.99 -19.27
C VAL A 216 8.40 9.65 -18.64
N PHE A 217 9.31 9.09 -17.86
CA PHE A 217 9.07 7.92 -17.02
C PHE A 217 8.76 8.40 -15.59
N CYS A 218 7.55 8.14 -15.11
CA CYS A 218 7.13 8.53 -13.77
C CYS A 218 7.08 7.30 -12.86
N GLY A 219 7.70 7.41 -11.69
CA GLY A 219 7.68 6.37 -10.66
C GLY A 219 6.29 6.05 -10.12
N ASN A 220 5.26 6.86 -10.40
CA ASN A 220 3.85 6.50 -10.21
C ASN A 220 2.85 7.26 -11.11
N ASP A 221 1.58 6.87 -11.05
CA ASP A 221 0.50 7.42 -11.88
C ASP A 221 0.07 8.83 -11.48
N ALA A 222 0.17 9.21 -10.20
CA ALA A 222 -0.09 10.58 -9.78
C ALA A 222 0.89 11.55 -10.45
N MET A 223 2.18 11.19 -10.46
CA MET A 223 3.21 11.97 -11.16
C MET A 223 3.05 11.89 -12.68
N ALA A 224 2.63 10.76 -13.25
CA ALA A 224 2.33 10.63 -14.68
C ALA A 224 1.24 11.62 -15.13
N MET A 225 0.17 11.77 -14.35
CA MET A 225 -0.88 12.74 -14.63
C MET A 225 -0.39 14.19 -14.50
N GLY A 226 0.45 14.49 -13.51
CA GLY A 226 1.06 15.82 -13.35
C GLY A 226 2.00 16.16 -14.51
N ALA A 227 2.86 15.22 -14.90
CA ALA A 227 3.72 15.33 -16.09
C ALA A 227 2.90 15.57 -17.35
N TYR A 228 1.83 14.80 -17.57
CA TYR A 228 0.95 14.98 -18.72
C TYR A 228 0.28 16.37 -18.74
N GLN A 229 -0.09 16.93 -17.58
CA GLN A 229 -0.63 18.30 -17.48
C GLN A 229 0.41 19.37 -17.87
N ALA A 230 1.65 19.23 -17.42
CA ALA A 230 2.75 20.10 -17.85
C ALA A 230 2.97 20.04 -19.37
N LEU A 231 2.87 18.85 -19.97
CA LEU A 231 2.99 18.65 -21.41
C LEU A 231 1.82 19.29 -22.18
N ILE A 232 0.59 19.23 -21.67
CA ILE A 232 -0.55 19.97 -22.25
C ILE A 232 -0.26 21.47 -22.24
N ALA A 233 0.16 22.01 -21.09
CA ALA A 233 0.44 23.44 -20.95
C ALA A 233 1.56 23.91 -21.90
N ALA A 234 2.54 23.05 -22.18
CA ALA A 234 3.64 23.30 -23.11
C ALA A 234 3.30 23.01 -24.59
N GLY A 235 2.10 22.53 -24.92
CA GLY A 235 1.72 22.12 -26.28
C GLY A 235 2.50 20.90 -26.80
N LYS A 236 2.90 20.00 -25.90
CA LYS A 236 3.76 18.83 -26.14
C LYS A 236 3.07 17.49 -25.84
N ALA A 237 1.80 17.50 -25.45
CA ALA A 237 1.05 16.29 -25.10
C ALA A 237 0.99 15.25 -26.22
N ASP A 238 1.01 15.67 -27.49
CA ASP A 238 0.97 14.77 -28.65
C ASP A 238 2.35 14.24 -29.09
N SER A 239 3.44 14.83 -28.59
CA SER A 239 4.80 14.50 -29.02
C SER A 239 5.67 13.86 -27.95
N VAL A 240 5.33 14.00 -26.67
CA VAL A 240 6.08 13.43 -25.54
C VAL A 240 5.30 12.29 -24.92
N MET A 241 5.92 11.10 -24.90
CA MET A 241 5.31 9.90 -24.32
C MET A 241 5.39 9.91 -22.79
N VAL A 242 4.30 9.51 -22.11
CA VAL A 242 4.26 9.44 -20.64
C VAL A 242 4.05 8.00 -20.20
N PHE A 243 4.80 7.57 -19.18
CA PHE A 243 4.70 6.25 -18.56
C PHE A 243 4.51 6.40 -17.05
N GLY A 244 3.64 5.57 -16.47
CA GLY A 244 3.33 5.59 -15.03
C GLY A 244 3.50 4.24 -14.34
N PHE A 245 3.05 4.17 -13.11
CA PHE A 245 3.03 2.97 -12.26
C PHE A 245 1.92 3.16 -11.22
N ASP A 246 0.92 2.29 -11.16
CA ASP A 246 -0.07 2.11 -10.07
C ASP A 246 -1.33 1.41 -10.61
N GLY A 247 -1.75 1.76 -11.83
CA GLY A 247 -3.04 1.36 -12.42
C GLY A 247 -4.20 2.25 -11.98
N ALA A 248 -3.94 3.53 -11.69
CA ALA A 248 -4.95 4.50 -11.25
C ALA A 248 -6.02 4.74 -12.32
N LYS A 249 -7.27 4.91 -11.90
CA LYS A 249 -8.41 5.00 -12.83
C LYS A 249 -8.21 6.09 -13.90
N ASP A 250 -7.74 7.27 -13.52
CA ASP A 250 -7.55 8.37 -14.47
C ASP A 250 -6.39 8.13 -15.44
N VAL A 251 -5.34 7.42 -15.02
CA VAL A 251 -4.29 6.94 -15.94
C VAL A 251 -4.81 5.84 -16.87
N MET A 252 -5.63 4.92 -16.38
CA MET A 252 -6.28 3.90 -17.20
C MET A 252 -7.16 4.54 -18.28
N ASP A 253 -8.00 5.52 -17.90
CA ASP A 253 -8.80 6.28 -18.85
C ASP A 253 -7.90 7.05 -19.84
N ALA A 254 -6.79 7.64 -19.38
CA ALA A 254 -5.83 8.34 -20.23
C ALA A 254 -5.10 7.40 -21.22
N ILE A 255 -4.80 6.16 -20.83
CA ILE A 255 -4.23 5.16 -21.73
C ILE A 255 -5.25 4.79 -22.82
N LYS A 256 -6.52 4.57 -22.43
CA LYS A 256 -7.61 4.30 -23.38
C LYS A 256 -7.81 5.44 -24.39
N ASP A 257 -7.66 6.67 -23.92
CA ASP A 257 -7.71 7.89 -24.72
C ASP A 257 -6.41 8.18 -25.50
N LYS A 258 -5.40 7.31 -25.40
CA LYS A 258 -4.07 7.45 -26.05
C LYS A 258 -3.24 8.65 -25.60
N LYS A 259 -3.52 9.17 -24.40
CA LYS A 259 -2.84 10.33 -23.78
C LYS A 259 -1.61 9.92 -22.96
N ILE A 260 -1.69 8.77 -22.30
CA ILE A 260 -0.59 8.12 -21.58
C ILE A 260 -0.28 6.79 -22.28
N VAL A 261 0.99 6.41 -22.35
CA VAL A 261 1.44 5.28 -23.19
C VAL A 261 1.30 3.94 -22.48
N ALA A 262 1.63 3.88 -21.19
CA ALA A 262 1.45 2.70 -20.35
C ALA A 262 1.58 3.03 -18.86
N THR A 263 1.10 2.10 -18.04
CA THR A 263 1.38 2.04 -16.60
C THR A 263 1.71 0.62 -16.18
N ALA A 264 2.48 0.45 -15.10
CA ALA A 264 2.62 -0.82 -14.41
C ALA A 264 1.62 -0.89 -13.25
N MET A 265 0.61 -1.75 -13.38
CA MET A 265 -0.54 -1.86 -12.49
C MET A 265 -0.22 -2.67 -11.24
N GLN A 266 -0.52 -2.08 -10.09
CA GLN A 266 -0.51 -2.71 -8.78
C GLN A 266 -1.91 -3.20 -8.39
N SER A 267 -1.99 -4.00 -7.33
CA SER A 267 -3.25 -4.53 -6.79
C SER A 267 -3.41 -4.19 -5.29
N PRO A 268 -3.67 -2.91 -4.92
CA PRO A 268 -3.77 -2.47 -3.53
C PRO A 268 -4.83 -3.24 -2.73
N ARG A 269 -5.97 -3.62 -3.35
CA ARG A 269 -6.98 -4.44 -2.66
C ARG A 269 -6.45 -5.82 -2.31
N GLN A 270 -5.82 -6.52 -3.26
CA GLN A 270 -5.20 -7.83 -3.01
C GLN A 270 -4.12 -7.74 -1.92
N MET A 271 -3.32 -6.68 -1.96
CA MET A 271 -2.27 -6.41 -0.97
C MET A 271 -2.83 -6.22 0.43
N ALA A 272 -3.83 -5.35 0.57
CA ALA A 272 -4.52 -5.11 1.83
C ALA A 272 -5.20 -6.37 2.37
N PHE A 273 -5.85 -7.13 1.49
CA PHE A 273 -6.52 -8.38 1.85
C PHE A 273 -5.53 -9.41 2.37
N THR A 274 -4.41 -9.59 1.66
CA THR A 274 -3.33 -10.49 2.06
C THR A 274 -2.79 -10.11 3.44
N ALA A 275 -2.56 -8.83 3.70
CA ALA A 275 -2.05 -8.36 4.99
C ALA A 275 -3.04 -8.61 6.14
N ALA A 276 -4.32 -8.30 5.94
CA ALA A 276 -5.38 -8.56 6.93
C ALA A 276 -5.55 -10.06 7.23
N GLU A 277 -5.48 -10.90 6.20
CA GLU A 277 -5.54 -12.36 6.35
C GLU A 277 -4.34 -12.92 7.10
N MET A 278 -3.13 -12.46 6.77
CA MET A 278 -1.92 -12.86 7.52
C MET A 278 -1.99 -12.42 8.99
N ALA A 279 -2.57 -11.24 9.27
CA ALA A 279 -2.81 -10.78 10.63
C ALA A 279 -3.82 -11.67 11.37
N ASP A 280 -4.93 -12.03 10.74
CA ASP A 280 -5.92 -12.98 11.30
C ASP A 280 -5.30 -14.35 11.59
N GLU A 281 -4.53 -14.91 10.66
CA GLU A 281 -3.82 -16.17 10.85
C GLU A 281 -2.86 -16.11 12.05
N PHE A 282 -2.14 -14.99 12.21
CA PHE A 282 -1.25 -14.79 13.35
C PHE A 282 -2.05 -14.76 14.66
N LEU A 283 -3.17 -14.04 14.68
CA LEU A 283 -4.05 -13.97 15.85
C LEU A 283 -4.73 -15.30 16.18
N LYS A 284 -4.82 -16.21 15.20
CA LYS A 284 -5.27 -17.61 15.35
C LYS A 284 -4.15 -18.61 15.67
N GLY A 285 -2.91 -18.15 15.79
CA GLY A 285 -1.79 -18.95 16.30
C GLY A 285 -0.75 -19.36 15.27
N LYS A 286 -0.92 -19.05 13.98
CA LYS A 286 0.14 -19.26 12.97
C LYS A 286 1.35 -18.38 13.31
N ARG A 287 2.55 -18.90 13.10
CA ARG A 287 3.81 -18.17 13.37
C ARG A 287 4.81 -18.23 12.22
N ASP A 288 4.64 -19.17 11.29
CA ASP A 288 5.44 -19.28 10.09
C ASP A 288 4.87 -18.37 9.00
N PHE A 289 5.59 -17.29 8.70
CA PHE A 289 5.24 -16.29 7.71
C PHE A 289 6.48 -15.94 6.88
N SER A 290 6.30 -15.78 5.56
CA SER A 290 7.34 -15.17 4.74
C SER A 290 7.62 -13.75 5.24
N LYS A 291 8.90 -13.36 5.27
CA LYS A 291 9.30 -11.99 5.66
C LYS A 291 8.94 -10.96 4.61
N LYS A 292 8.86 -11.39 3.34
CA LYS A 292 8.48 -10.57 2.20
C LYS A 292 7.57 -11.35 1.27
N THR A 293 6.47 -10.73 0.88
CA THR A 293 5.47 -11.31 -0.04
C THR A 293 5.29 -10.31 -1.19
N PRO A 294 6.06 -10.45 -2.28
CA PRO A 294 5.87 -9.61 -3.46
C PRO A 294 4.67 -10.10 -4.28
N LEU A 295 3.79 -9.17 -4.67
CA LEU A 295 2.65 -9.39 -5.54
C LEU A 295 3.02 -9.00 -6.98
N GLN A 296 2.51 -9.74 -7.94
CA GLN A 296 2.82 -9.50 -9.35
C GLN A 296 2.28 -8.14 -9.80
N VAL A 297 3.10 -7.42 -10.56
CA VAL A 297 2.74 -6.19 -11.26
C VAL A 297 2.54 -6.50 -12.73
N LYS A 298 1.54 -5.91 -13.38
CA LYS A 298 1.23 -6.13 -14.80
C LYS A 298 1.35 -4.83 -15.58
N VAL A 299 2.03 -4.87 -16.73
CA VAL A 299 2.09 -3.70 -17.62
C VAL A 299 0.76 -3.57 -18.38
N VAL A 300 0.12 -2.42 -18.24
CA VAL A 300 -1.10 -2.05 -18.93
C VAL A 300 -0.80 -1.01 -20.00
N THR A 301 -1.31 -1.29 -21.19
CA THR A 301 -1.09 -0.53 -22.41
C THR A 301 -2.39 -0.44 -23.19
N GLN A 302 -2.43 0.36 -24.26
CA GLN A 302 -3.55 0.36 -25.20
C GLN A 302 -3.88 -1.03 -25.77
N GLU A 303 -2.89 -1.92 -25.84
CA GLU A 303 -3.03 -3.24 -26.46
C GLU A 303 -3.80 -4.23 -25.58
N ASN A 304 -3.80 -4.03 -24.26
CA ASN A 304 -4.41 -4.95 -23.30
C ASN A 304 -5.34 -4.27 -22.27
N ILE A 305 -5.62 -2.97 -22.40
CA ILE A 305 -6.35 -2.21 -21.37
C ILE A 305 -7.77 -2.74 -21.09
N ASP A 306 -8.42 -3.34 -22.07
CA ASP A 306 -9.77 -3.90 -21.91
C ASP A 306 -9.77 -5.18 -21.03
N GLU A 307 -8.61 -5.72 -20.66
CA GLU A 307 -8.46 -6.86 -19.74
C GLU A 307 -8.43 -6.44 -18.26
N PHE A 308 -8.37 -5.13 -17.96
CA PHE A 308 -8.09 -4.64 -16.61
C PHE A 308 -9.07 -3.55 -16.15
N GLY A 309 -9.60 -3.73 -14.94
CA GLY A 309 -10.18 -2.64 -14.16
C GLY A 309 -9.10 -1.85 -13.41
N ALA A 310 -9.47 -0.67 -12.90
CA ALA A 310 -8.54 0.18 -12.13
C ALA A 310 -8.00 -0.56 -10.89
N TYR A 311 -6.73 -0.33 -10.56
CA TYR A 311 -6.05 -0.94 -9.42
C TYR A 311 -6.10 -2.48 -9.40
N GLY A 312 -6.15 -3.10 -10.57
CA GLY A 312 -6.19 -4.56 -10.72
C GLY A 312 -7.52 -5.20 -10.32
N SER A 313 -8.61 -4.43 -10.30
CA SER A 313 -9.95 -5.02 -10.20
C SER A 313 -10.30 -5.78 -11.48
N ASP A 314 -11.19 -6.76 -11.36
CA ASP A 314 -11.82 -7.36 -12.53
C ASP A 314 -12.61 -6.28 -13.30
N ASN A 315 -12.67 -6.42 -14.63
CA ASN A 315 -13.36 -5.50 -15.55
C ASN A 315 -14.82 -5.91 -15.78
#